data_AF-N1RTN5-F1
#
_entry.id   AF-N1RTN5-F1
#
_cell.length_a   1.000
_cell.length_b   1.000
_cell.length_c   1.000
_cell.angle_alpha   90.00
_cell.angle_beta   90.00
_cell.angle_gamma   90.00
#
_symmetry.space_group_name_H-M   'P 1'
#
loop_
_entity.id
_entity.type
_entity.pdbx_description
1 polymer ?
#
loop_
_entity_poly.entity_id
_entity_poly.type
_entity_poly.pdbx_seq_one_letter_code
_entity_poly.pdbx_strand_id
1 'polypeptide(L)'
;MKSIDALENNLTDIFARDNAANIAITLNEHLRWEPKSCGDPFISWTTSLLVAIEYAIYKHKTEGAKLEAIHLCIVDTTMFPKGVFIRDLDLIEEFYDKVPNGQQIMVKGVCHTWEARGLDNFRHLRNKRHKTYSGVYYFGEFLSQGQTNMTGRSSTVTCDKIINNALFTMLPQFQAELEDSKIQWAEAVVKSRQSFYMDIGPEATSACEFVEAAKIALNFGTVWFLPVLANLLALRPRAAQDPGILDQISGLFSDGSRYSLSSKDTKIVANENIPEVLQFGKIVHDINEDYWDESAHTLLRSLEETAGALSDSNRPTTLFGALQPALGPPELPGCWLLSTIWLYKMHSNLIGYRGKPTSLVHKKTVYKEKNIGINCTT
;
A
#
# COMPACT_ATOMS: atom_id res chain seq x y z
N MET A 1 6.39 11.41 -14.28
CA MET A 1 5.36 12.39 -13.88
C MET A 1 6.09 13.55 -13.20
N LYS A 2 5.86 14.80 -13.60
CA LYS A 2 6.56 15.97 -13.02
C LYS A 2 5.53 16.91 -12.40
N SER A 3 5.69 17.26 -11.12
CA SER A 3 5.00 18.43 -10.57
C SER A 3 5.59 19.68 -11.24
N ILE A 4 4.75 20.66 -11.60
CA ILE A 4 5.17 21.93 -12.22
C ILE A 4 6.15 22.67 -11.30
N ASP A 5 5.93 22.63 -9.99
CA ASP A 5 6.82 23.25 -8.98
C ASP A 5 8.21 22.58 -8.92
N ALA A 6 8.28 21.31 -9.36
CA ALA A 6 9.52 20.57 -9.34
C ALA A 6 10.44 20.93 -10.53
N LEU A 7 9.90 21.58 -11.58
CA LEU A 7 10.69 22.06 -12.72
C LEU A 7 11.43 23.35 -12.42
N GLU A 8 10.98 24.13 -11.43
CA GLU A 8 11.46 25.50 -11.21
C GLU A 8 12.37 25.67 -9.98
N ASN A 9 12.40 24.71 -9.03
CA ASN A 9 13.22 24.83 -7.82
C ASN A 9 13.95 23.53 -7.46
N ASN A 10 15.21 23.67 -7.04
CA ASN A 10 16.06 22.61 -6.52
C ASN A 10 15.43 22.10 -5.21
N LEU A 11 14.62 21.05 -5.28
CA LEU A 11 13.93 20.46 -4.13
C LEU A 11 14.97 19.79 -3.22
N THR A 12 15.60 20.61 -2.37
CA THR A 12 16.37 20.16 -1.21
C THR A 12 15.47 19.36 -0.27
N ASP A 13 16.11 18.42 0.44
CA ASP A 13 15.54 17.66 1.54
C ASP A 13 14.65 18.54 2.42
N ILE A 14 13.44 18.08 2.71
CA ILE A 14 12.44 18.84 3.47
C ILE A 14 12.95 19.18 4.88
N PHE A 15 13.82 18.35 5.44
CA PHE A 15 14.47 18.61 6.72
C PHE A 15 15.58 19.68 6.64
N ALA A 16 16.05 20.01 5.44
CA ALA A 16 17.10 21.00 5.20
C ALA A 16 16.54 22.37 4.78
N ARG A 17 15.21 22.59 4.82
CA ARG A 17 14.61 23.88 4.45
C ARG A 17 14.57 24.82 5.65
N ASP A 18 14.91 26.07 5.41
CA ASP A 18 15.02 27.11 6.45
C ASP A 18 13.68 27.50 7.12
N ASN A 19 12.53 27.07 6.59
CA ASN A 19 11.20 27.43 7.10
C ASN A 19 10.34 26.20 7.45
N ALA A 20 10.60 25.66 8.64
CA ALA A 20 9.86 24.51 9.19
C ALA A 20 8.36 24.79 9.39
N ALA A 21 7.97 26.04 9.70
CA ALA A 21 6.56 26.41 9.86
C ALA A 21 5.79 26.29 8.53
N ASN A 22 6.36 26.75 7.42
CA ASN A 22 5.74 26.62 6.10
C ASN A 22 5.61 25.15 5.68
N ILE A 23 6.59 24.31 6.01
CA ILE A 23 6.51 22.87 5.77
C ILE A 23 5.36 22.26 6.56
N ALA A 24 5.26 22.57 7.85
CA ALA A 24 4.20 22.06 8.70
C ALA A 24 2.81 22.45 8.20
N ILE A 25 2.62 23.70 7.77
CA ILE A 25 1.38 24.18 7.14
C ILE A 25 1.10 23.40 5.85
N THR A 26 2.09 23.29 4.96
CA THR A 26 1.96 22.58 3.67
C THR A 26 1.61 21.10 3.88
N LEU A 27 2.25 20.44 4.86
CA LEU A 27 1.96 19.06 5.24
C LEU A 27 0.52 18.92 5.75
N ASN A 28 0.07 19.84 6.61
CA ASN A 28 -1.30 19.85 7.10
C ASN A 28 -2.31 20.06 5.96
N GLU A 29 -2.05 20.97 5.02
CA GLU A 29 -2.89 21.19 3.83
C GLU A 29 -2.90 19.95 2.90
N HIS A 30 -1.74 19.32 2.72
CA HIS A 30 -1.58 18.11 1.91
C HIS A 30 -2.44 16.96 2.45
N LEU A 31 -2.27 16.63 3.73
CA LEU A 31 -2.99 15.54 4.41
C LEU A 31 -4.52 15.77 4.48
N ARG A 32 -4.97 17.04 4.41
CA ARG A 32 -6.41 17.39 4.35
C ARG A 32 -6.97 17.43 2.93
N TRP A 33 -6.11 17.30 1.92
CA TRP A 33 -6.42 17.55 0.52
C TRP A 33 -6.97 18.98 0.27
N GLU A 34 -6.56 19.95 1.08
CA GLU A 34 -6.93 21.37 0.93
C GLU A 34 -6.12 22.05 -0.18
N PRO A 35 -6.49 23.24 -0.67
CA PRO A 35 -5.60 24.04 -1.52
C PRO A 35 -4.26 24.31 -0.83
N LYS A 36 -3.17 24.31 -1.60
CA LYS A 36 -1.80 24.40 -1.09
C LYS A 36 -1.34 25.85 -1.14
N SER A 37 -1.07 26.43 0.02
CA SER A 37 -0.71 27.84 0.13
C SER A 37 0.74 28.13 -0.27
N CYS A 38 1.62 27.13 -0.19
CA CYS A 38 3.06 27.27 -0.42
C CYS A 38 3.62 26.27 -1.45
N GLY A 39 2.78 25.81 -2.39
CA GLY A 39 3.10 24.70 -3.30
C GLY A 39 2.96 23.33 -2.62
N ASP A 40 3.09 22.24 -3.38
CA ASP A 40 2.99 20.87 -2.85
C ASP A 40 4.21 20.03 -3.22
N PRO A 41 5.18 19.86 -2.31
CA PRO A 41 6.33 19.00 -2.57
C PRO A 41 6.03 17.51 -2.37
N PHE A 42 4.81 17.16 -1.92
CA PHE A 42 4.48 15.81 -1.49
C PHE A 42 3.68 15.04 -2.54
N ILE A 43 3.90 13.73 -2.57
CA ILE A 43 3.01 12.79 -3.25
C ILE A 43 2.66 11.70 -2.24
N SER A 44 1.36 11.47 -2.04
CA SER A 44 0.86 10.40 -1.16
C SER A 44 1.04 9.02 -1.77
N TRP A 45 1.52 8.13 -0.92
CA TRP A 45 1.63 6.70 -1.12
C TRP A 45 1.06 5.95 0.07
N THR A 46 0.71 4.68 -0.09
CA THR A 46 0.32 3.79 1.03
C THR A 46 1.03 2.45 0.94
N THR A 47 1.34 1.81 2.07
CA THR A 47 1.79 0.41 2.11
C THR A 47 0.65 -0.59 2.03
N SER A 48 -0.60 -0.13 2.12
CA SER A 48 -1.79 -0.99 2.16
C SER A 48 -2.47 -1.07 0.80
N LEU A 49 -2.43 -2.27 0.19
CA LEU A 49 -3.20 -2.54 -1.02
C LEU A 49 -4.71 -2.36 -0.79
N LEU A 50 -5.21 -2.74 0.39
CA LEU A 50 -6.59 -2.55 0.80
C LEU A 50 -6.99 -1.07 0.69
N VAL A 51 -6.21 -0.18 1.29
CA VAL A 51 -6.44 1.27 1.23
C VAL A 51 -6.47 1.77 -0.21
N ALA A 52 -5.52 1.32 -1.04
CA ALA A 52 -5.43 1.77 -2.41
C ALA A 52 -6.65 1.33 -3.26
N ILE A 53 -7.15 0.11 -3.06
CA ILE A 53 -8.35 -0.42 -3.72
C ILE A 53 -9.60 0.36 -3.27
N GLU A 54 -9.79 0.53 -1.96
CA GLU A 54 -10.93 1.28 -1.40
C GLU A 54 -10.93 2.74 -1.88
N TYR A 55 -9.74 3.34 -1.99
CA TYR A 55 -9.58 4.69 -2.54
C TYR A 55 -9.93 4.75 -4.03
N ALA A 56 -9.58 3.73 -4.82
CA ALA A 56 -9.97 3.64 -6.23
C ALA A 56 -11.50 3.54 -6.41
N ILE A 57 -12.16 2.73 -5.58
CA ILE A 57 -13.63 2.62 -5.55
C ILE A 57 -14.26 3.98 -5.18
N TYR A 58 -13.73 4.65 -4.16
CA TYR A 58 -14.18 5.98 -3.78
C TYR A 58 -14.04 7.00 -4.90
N LYS A 59 -12.90 7.04 -5.59
CA LYS A 59 -12.66 7.91 -6.73
C LYS A 59 -13.66 7.66 -7.85
N HIS A 60 -13.92 6.39 -8.15
CA HIS A 60 -14.93 6.00 -9.13
C HIS A 60 -16.31 6.55 -8.78
N LYS A 61 -16.74 6.37 -7.52
CA LYS A 61 -18.07 6.77 -7.03
C LYS A 61 -18.23 8.29 -6.93
N THR A 62 -17.21 9.01 -6.46
CA THR A 62 -17.31 10.45 -6.15
C THR A 62 -16.99 11.36 -7.31
N GLU A 63 -16.00 10.99 -8.11
CA GLU A 63 -15.51 11.82 -9.21
C GLU A 63 -16.05 11.35 -10.55
N GLY A 64 -16.82 10.24 -10.57
CA GLY A 64 -17.31 9.62 -11.81
C GLY A 64 -16.18 9.08 -12.69
N ALA A 65 -14.97 8.93 -12.14
CA ALA A 65 -13.81 8.46 -12.87
C ALA A 65 -14.01 7.00 -13.26
N LYS A 66 -13.94 6.67 -14.55
CA LYS A 66 -13.99 5.28 -15.01
C LYS A 66 -12.81 4.50 -14.40
N LEU A 67 -13.03 3.24 -14.04
CA LEU A 67 -11.96 2.40 -13.46
C LEU A 67 -10.75 2.25 -14.38
N GLU A 68 -10.95 2.27 -15.69
CA GLU A 68 -9.89 2.29 -16.73
C GLU A 68 -9.01 3.55 -16.67
N ALA A 69 -9.53 4.65 -16.13
CA ALA A 69 -8.80 5.92 -15.97
C ALA A 69 -8.07 6.00 -14.62
N ILE A 70 -8.40 5.13 -13.66
CA ILE A 70 -7.74 5.06 -12.36
C ILE A 70 -6.62 4.02 -12.46
N HIS A 71 -5.44 4.37 -11.96
CA HIS A 71 -4.26 3.54 -12.08
C HIS A 71 -3.70 3.23 -10.70
N LEU A 72 -3.40 1.95 -10.47
CA LEU A 72 -2.65 1.50 -9.30
C LEU A 72 -1.18 1.35 -9.68
N CYS A 73 -0.32 2.12 -9.02
CA CYS A 73 1.12 2.13 -9.25
C CYS A 73 1.84 1.58 -8.03
N ILE A 74 2.65 0.53 -8.22
CA ILE A 74 3.49 -0.10 -7.19
C ILE A 74 4.94 0.24 -7.46
N VAL A 75 5.73 0.47 -6.42
CA VAL A 75 7.11 0.95 -6.53
C VAL A 75 8.03 0.15 -5.63
N ASP A 76 9.24 -0.11 -6.09
CA ASP A 76 10.31 -0.74 -5.33
C ASP A 76 11.09 0.38 -4.65
N THR A 77 10.92 0.57 -3.33
CA THR A 77 11.62 1.66 -2.65
C THR A 77 13.13 1.47 -2.58
N THR A 78 13.69 0.28 -2.82
CA THR A 78 15.16 0.09 -2.87
C THR A 78 15.80 0.77 -4.06
N MET A 79 15.02 0.95 -5.14
CA MET A 79 15.47 1.61 -6.35
C MET A 79 15.48 3.14 -6.22
N PHE A 80 15.18 3.67 -5.03
CA PHE A 80 15.20 5.09 -4.71
C PHE A 80 16.24 5.40 -3.63
N PRO A 81 16.84 6.60 -3.66
CA PRO A 81 17.68 7.05 -2.56
C PRO A 81 16.96 6.95 -1.20
N LYS A 82 17.72 6.65 -0.14
CA LYS A 82 17.19 6.66 1.22
C LYS A 82 16.64 8.05 1.56
N GLY A 83 15.52 8.09 2.28
CA GLY A 83 14.86 9.35 2.66
C GLY A 83 13.90 9.93 1.61
N VAL A 84 13.73 9.27 0.45
CA VAL A 84 12.73 9.70 -0.54
C VAL A 84 11.32 9.50 -0.02
N PHE A 85 11.01 8.34 0.57
CA PHE A 85 9.71 8.02 1.13
C PHE A 85 9.77 8.09 2.66
N ILE A 86 8.89 8.88 3.26
CA ILE A 86 8.85 9.11 4.70
C ILE A 86 7.41 8.85 5.18
N ARG A 87 7.23 8.19 6.33
CA ARG A 87 5.88 7.96 6.87
C ARG A 87 5.21 9.27 7.25
N ASP A 88 3.90 9.36 7.05
CA ASP A 88 3.13 10.52 7.47
C ASP A 88 3.27 10.77 8.98
N LEU A 89 3.25 9.71 9.79
CA LEU A 89 3.45 9.79 11.23
C LEU A 89 4.82 10.37 11.62
N ASP A 90 5.90 9.96 10.94
CA ASP A 90 7.23 10.49 11.25
C ASP A 90 7.31 12.00 10.91
N LEU A 91 6.68 12.41 9.82
CA LEU A 91 6.59 13.83 9.45
C LEU A 91 5.69 14.62 10.42
N ILE A 92 4.57 14.06 10.86
CA ILE A 92 3.69 14.68 11.85
C ILE A 92 4.46 14.91 13.15
N GLU A 93 5.17 13.90 13.66
CA GLU A 93 5.95 14.00 14.89
C GLU A 93 7.09 15.01 14.79
N GLU A 94 7.72 15.16 13.62
CA GLU A 94 8.77 16.17 13.44
C GLU A 94 8.22 17.61 13.40
N PHE A 95 7.07 17.80 12.73
CA PHE A 95 6.61 19.13 12.35
C PHE A 95 5.44 19.68 13.18
N TYR A 96 4.84 18.92 14.11
CA TYR A 96 3.61 19.35 14.80
C TYR A 96 3.74 20.61 15.65
N ASP A 97 4.93 20.88 16.19
CA ASP A 97 5.22 22.01 17.08
C ASP A 97 5.92 23.19 16.37
N LYS A 98 6.13 23.09 15.06
CA LYS A 98 6.92 24.06 14.28
C LYS A 98 6.15 25.31 13.89
N VAL A 99 4.83 25.33 14.11
CA VAL A 99 3.98 26.51 13.89
C VAL A 99 3.60 27.12 15.24
N PRO A 100 3.76 28.44 15.43
CA PRO A 100 3.39 29.10 16.69
C PRO A 100 1.91 28.93 17.04
N ASN A 101 1.62 28.77 18.34
CA ASN A 101 0.25 28.78 18.85
C ASN A 101 -0.48 30.08 18.49
N GLY A 102 -1.78 29.98 18.23
CA GLY A 102 -2.61 31.11 17.81
C GLY A 102 -2.45 31.51 16.33
N GLN A 103 -1.49 30.93 15.60
CA GLN A 103 -1.40 31.07 14.15
C GLN A 103 -2.71 30.62 13.52
N GLN A 104 -3.28 31.47 12.67
CA GLN A 104 -4.51 31.15 11.94
C GLN A 104 -4.18 30.34 10.69
N ILE A 105 -4.98 29.31 10.44
CA ILE A 105 -4.95 28.44 9.27
C ILE A 105 -6.37 28.28 8.70
N MET A 106 -6.46 28.01 7.39
CA MET A 106 -7.73 27.76 6.72
C MET A 106 -7.95 26.25 6.57
N VAL A 107 -9.12 25.76 6.98
CA VAL A 107 -9.54 24.38 6.75
C VAL A 107 -10.97 24.40 6.25
N LYS A 108 -11.22 23.86 5.05
CA LYS A 108 -12.53 23.88 4.37
C LYS A 108 -13.15 25.28 4.29
N GLY A 109 -12.32 26.30 4.06
CA GLY A 109 -12.76 27.70 3.98
C GLY A 109 -13.12 28.35 5.34
N VAL A 110 -12.84 27.68 6.47
CA VAL A 110 -13.06 28.22 7.81
C VAL A 110 -11.72 28.48 8.49
N CYS A 111 -11.63 29.62 9.18
CA CYS A 111 -10.46 30.03 9.94
C CYS A 111 -10.38 29.27 11.26
N HIS A 112 -9.23 28.68 11.57
CA HIS A 112 -8.95 27.95 12.79
C HIS A 112 -7.56 28.28 13.31
N THR A 113 -7.33 28.09 14.61
CA THR A 113 -5.97 28.17 15.16
C THR A 113 -5.20 26.86 14.91
N TRP A 114 -3.87 26.96 14.87
CA TRP A 114 -2.98 25.81 14.70
C TRP A 114 -3.21 24.74 15.77
N GLU A 115 -3.33 25.11 17.04
CA GLU A 115 -3.56 24.15 18.12
C GLU A 115 -4.90 23.40 17.99
N ALA A 116 -5.89 23.99 17.31
CA ALA A 116 -7.18 23.34 17.09
C ALA A 116 -7.18 22.39 15.89
N ARG A 117 -6.45 22.72 14.81
CA ARG A 117 -6.59 22.07 13.50
C ARG A 117 -5.27 21.78 12.76
N GLY A 118 -4.13 21.93 13.41
CA GLY A 118 -2.80 21.60 12.90
C GLY A 118 -2.51 20.09 12.90
N LEU A 119 -1.23 19.73 12.83
CA LEU A 119 -0.80 18.34 12.64
C LEU A 119 -1.12 17.40 13.82
N ASP A 120 -1.21 17.92 15.05
CA ASP A 120 -1.61 17.11 16.21
C ASP A 120 -3.05 16.55 16.05
N ASN A 121 -3.91 17.25 15.29
CA ASN A 121 -5.22 16.72 14.93
C ASN A 121 -5.13 15.43 14.09
N PHE A 122 -4.13 15.32 13.20
CA PHE A 122 -3.88 14.10 12.44
C PHE A 122 -3.29 13.00 13.31
N ARG A 123 -2.38 13.33 14.22
CA ARG A 123 -1.86 12.40 15.22
C ARG A 123 -3.00 11.72 15.99
N HIS A 124 -3.95 12.51 16.49
CA HIS A 124 -5.14 11.98 17.15
C HIS A 124 -5.99 11.14 16.21
N LEU A 125 -6.22 11.61 14.97
CA LEU A 125 -7.02 10.89 13.98
C LEU A 125 -6.44 9.50 13.65
N ARG A 126 -5.12 9.39 13.42
CA ARG A 126 -4.47 8.11 13.10
C ARG A 126 -4.61 7.07 14.21
N ASN A 127 -4.74 7.52 15.46
CA ASN A 127 -4.92 6.66 16.63
C ASN A 127 -6.39 6.52 17.06
N LYS A 128 -7.32 7.19 16.39
CA LYS A 128 -8.73 7.19 16.77
C LYS A 128 -9.37 5.85 16.42
N ARG A 129 -9.86 5.14 17.44
CA ARG A 129 -10.67 3.93 17.26
C ARG A 129 -11.99 4.25 16.57
N HIS A 130 -12.41 3.35 15.70
CA HIS A 130 -13.73 3.40 15.09
C HIS A 130 -14.81 3.12 16.15
N LYS A 131 -16.00 3.70 15.98
CA LYS A 131 -17.09 3.58 16.97
C LYS A 131 -17.71 2.17 17.01
N THR A 132 -17.64 1.46 15.89
CA THR A 132 -18.34 0.18 15.66
C THR A 132 -17.39 -0.98 15.38
N TYR A 133 -16.19 -0.69 14.87
CA TYR A 133 -15.23 -1.69 14.39
C TYR A 133 -13.96 -1.58 15.24
N SER A 134 -13.21 -2.67 15.34
CA SER A 134 -12.06 -2.75 16.27
C SER A 134 -10.84 -1.93 15.82
N GLY A 135 -10.76 -1.53 14.55
CA GLY A 135 -9.62 -0.81 13.99
C GLY A 135 -9.59 0.71 14.23
N VAL A 136 -8.51 1.35 13.78
CA VAL A 136 -8.28 2.80 13.82
C VAL A 136 -8.17 3.41 12.42
N TYR A 137 -8.25 4.74 12.31
CA TYR A 137 -8.11 5.48 11.06
C TYR A 137 -6.63 5.72 10.65
N TYR A 138 -5.83 4.66 10.64
CA TYR A 138 -4.46 4.67 10.13
C TYR A 138 -4.35 3.92 8.82
N PHE A 139 -3.76 4.54 7.79
CA PHE A 139 -3.80 4.03 6.42
C PHE A 139 -2.42 3.69 5.85
N GLY A 140 -1.38 3.65 6.69
CA GLY A 140 -0.02 3.33 6.27
C GLY A 140 0.52 4.32 5.24
N GLU A 141 0.23 5.61 5.40
CA GLU A 141 0.57 6.64 4.42
C GLU A 141 2.07 6.97 4.48
N PHE A 142 2.68 7.11 3.31
CA PHE A 142 4.03 7.62 3.10
C PHE A 142 3.95 8.80 2.15
N LEU A 143 4.74 9.82 2.39
CA LEU A 143 4.92 10.94 1.49
C LEU A 143 6.29 10.83 0.82
N SER A 144 6.31 10.92 -0.50
CA SER A 144 7.57 11.10 -1.21
C SER A 144 7.88 12.58 -1.40
N GLN A 145 9.14 12.97 -1.19
CA GLN A 145 9.64 14.31 -1.48
C GLN A 145 10.47 14.34 -2.77
N GLY A 146 10.44 15.48 -3.47
CA GLY A 146 11.26 15.70 -4.67
C GLY A 146 10.64 15.16 -5.97
N GLN A 147 11.38 15.30 -7.09
CA GLN A 147 11.01 14.63 -8.35
C GLN A 147 11.35 13.13 -8.27
N THR A 148 10.33 12.27 -8.14
CA THR A 148 10.51 10.82 -8.22
C THR A 148 10.33 10.34 -9.66
N ASN A 149 11.44 10.00 -10.32
CA ASN A 149 11.38 9.37 -11.65
C ASN A 149 11.00 7.89 -11.50
N MET A 150 9.77 7.55 -11.86
CA MET A 150 9.22 6.20 -11.73
C MET A 150 9.65 5.22 -12.83
N THR A 151 10.25 5.71 -13.93
CA THR A 151 10.60 4.87 -15.07
C THR A 151 11.55 3.74 -14.67
N GLY A 152 11.16 2.50 -14.98
CA GLY A 152 11.92 1.29 -14.68
C GLY A 152 11.93 0.88 -13.20
N ARG A 153 11.19 1.58 -12.32
CA ARG A 153 11.18 1.38 -10.86
C ARG A 153 9.79 1.15 -10.28
N SER A 154 8.81 0.98 -11.17
CA SER A 154 7.41 0.80 -10.81
C SER A 154 6.70 -0.07 -11.83
N SER A 155 5.63 -0.73 -11.38
CA SER A 155 4.62 -1.31 -12.25
C SER A 155 3.31 -0.55 -12.07
N THR A 156 2.58 -0.31 -13.16
CA THR A 156 1.31 0.42 -13.13
C THR A 156 0.29 -0.34 -13.95
N VAL A 157 -0.88 -0.57 -13.35
CA VAL A 157 -2.02 -1.20 -14.02
C VAL A 157 -3.26 -0.35 -13.80
N THR A 158 -4.21 -0.45 -14.72
CA THR A 158 -5.51 0.19 -14.59
C THR A 158 -6.37 -0.55 -13.57
N CYS A 159 -7.21 0.17 -12.84
CA CYS A 159 -8.03 -0.41 -11.78
C CYS A 159 -9.15 -1.31 -12.31
N ASP A 160 -9.60 -1.16 -13.56
CA ASP A 160 -10.55 -2.10 -14.18
C ASP A 160 -9.97 -3.52 -14.24
N LYS A 161 -8.68 -3.67 -14.54
CA LYS A 161 -8.00 -4.97 -14.60
C LYS A 161 -7.92 -5.67 -13.25
N ILE A 162 -7.99 -4.90 -12.16
CA ILE A 162 -8.01 -5.42 -10.79
C ILE A 162 -9.45 -5.68 -10.37
N ILE A 163 -10.30 -4.66 -10.42
CA ILE A 163 -11.62 -4.61 -9.79
C ILE A 163 -12.68 -5.38 -10.59
N ASN A 164 -12.75 -5.19 -11.91
CA ASN A 164 -13.76 -5.83 -12.77
C ASN A 164 -13.38 -7.25 -13.22
N ASN A 165 -12.18 -7.73 -12.90
CA ASN A 165 -11.79 -9.11 -13.14
C ASN A 165 -12.12 -9.98 -11.91
N ALA A 166 -11.07 -10.39 -11.21
CA ALA A 166 -11.07 -11.50 -10.27
C ALA A 166 -11.28 -11.03 -8.82
N LEU A 167 -11.17 -9.71 -8.57
CA LEU A 167 -11.25 -9.17 -7.21
C LEU A 167 -12.62 -9.41 -6.59
N PHE A 168 -13.72 -9.27 -7.32
CA PHE A 168 -15.06 -9.51 -6.78
C PHE A 168 -15.34 -10.99 -6.53
N THR A 169 -14.79 -11.87 -7.35
CA THR A 169 -14.88 -13.32 -7.12
C THR A 169 -14.16 -13.72 -5.84
N MET A 170 -12.98 -13.17 -5.61
CA MET A 170 -12.17 -13.46 -4.42
C MET A 170 -12.73 -12.76 -3.17
N LEU A 171 -13.08 -11.49 -3.31
CA LEU A 171 -13.43 -10.56 -2.25
C LEU A 171 -14.73 -9.81 -2.58
N PRO A 172 -15.90 -10.48 -2.47
CA PRO A 172 -17.20 -9.89 -2.82
C PRO A 172 -17.55 -8.62 -2.05
N GLN A 173 -16.90 -8.37 -0.90
CA GLN A 173 -17.13 -7.15 -0.13
C GLN A 173 -16.81 -5.86 -0.92
N PHE A 174 -15.88 -5.90 -1.87
CA PHE A 174 -15.56 -4.74 -2.71
C PHE A 174 -16.66 -4.47 -3.75
N GLN A 175 -17.35 -5.51 -4.20
CA GLN A 175 -18.53 -5.34 -5.07
C GLN A 175 -19.65 -4.67 -4.29
N ALA A 176 -19.91 -5.15 -3.07
CA ALA A 176 -20.90 -4.54 -2.19
C ALA A 176 -20.57 -3.08 -1.87
N GLU A 177 -19.29 -2.74 -1.67
CA GLU A 177 -18.87 -1.35 -1.47
C GLU A 177 -19.04 -0.50 -2.74
N LEU A 178 -18.80 -1.04 -3.92
CA LEU A 178 -19.04 -0.35 -5.18
C LEU A 178 -20.54 -0.01 -5.36
N GLU A 179 -21.41 -0.94 -4.96
CA GLU A 179 -22.88 -0.82 -5.06
C GLU A 179 -23.51 0.03 -3.94
N ASP A 180 -22.82 0.18 -2.79
CA ASP A 180 -23.34 0.99 -1.68
C ASP A 180 -23.44 2.48 -2.06
N SER A 181 -24.60 3.08 -1.84
CA SER A 181 -24.83 4.51 -1.99
C SER A 181 -23.98 5.40 -1.05
N LYS A 182 -23.48 4.85 0.06
CA LYS A 182 -22.65 5.59 1.02
C LYS A 182 -21.25 5.79 0.47
N ILE A 183 -20.68 6.95 0.76
CA ILE A 183 -19.38 7.38 0.25
C ILE A 183 -18.45 7.62 1.42
N GLN A 184 -17.87 6.55 1.97
CA GLN A 184 -17.04 6.61 3.18
C GLN A 184 -15.86 5.62 3.11
N TRP A 185 -14.91 5.86 2.22
CA TRP A 185 -13.75 4.96 1.99
C TRP A 185 -12.94 4.67 3.27
N ALA A 186 -12.81 5.67 4.13
CA ALA A 186 -12.12 5.52 5.41
C ALA A 186 -12.83 4.53 6.34
N GLU A 187 -14.17 4.51 6.34
CA GLU A 187 -14.96 3.55 7.10
C GLU A 187 -14.93 2.17 6.44
N ALA A 188 -14.96 2.10 5.10
CA ALA A 188 -14.84 0.85 4.34
C ALA A 188 -13.52 0.13 4.65
N VAL A 189 -12.38 0.85 4.69
CA VAL A 189 -11.09 0.29 5.09
C VAL A 189 -11.15 -0.31 6.50
N VAL A 190 -11.70 0.42 7.48
CA VAL A 190 -11.75 -0.05 8.86
C VAL A 190 -12.69 -1.25 9.00
N LYS A 191 -13.83 -1.25 8.29
CA LYS A 191 -14.76 -2.37 8.20
C LYS A 191 -14.10 -3.60 7.60
N SER A 192 -13.39 -3.45 6.49
CA SER A 192 -12.66 -4.53 5.82
C SER A 192 -11.59 -5.16 6.71
N ARG A 193 -11.00 -4.38 7.63
CA ARG A 193 -10.06 -4.90 8.64
C ARG A 193 -10.70 -5.66 9.79
N GLN A 194 -12.03 -5.62 9.95
CA GLN A 194 -12.71 -6.21 11.11
C GLN A 194 -12.37 -7.70 11.28
N SER A 195 -12.28 -8.46 10.20
CA SER A 195 -11.99 -9.90 10.25
C SER A 195 -10.65 -10.23 10.91
N PHE A 196 -9.66 -9.33 10.86
CA PHE A 196 -8.35 -9.54 11.50
C PHE A 196 -8.40 -9.45 13.03
N TYR A 197 -9.45 -8.86 13.58
CA TYR A 197 -9.60 -8.68 15.03
C TYR A 197 -10.61 -9.66 15.64
N MET A 198 -11.23 -10.52 14.81
CA MET A 198 -12.19 -11.51 15.28
C MET A 198 -11.43 -12.76 15.71
N ASP A 199 -11.88 -13.39 16.80
CA ASP A 199 -11.36 -14.67 17.29
C ASP A 199 -11.94 -15.85 16.49
N ILE A 200 -11.96 -15.71 15.18
CA ILE A 200 -12.36 -16.74 14.23
C ILE A 200 -11.08 -17.21 13.56
N GLY A 201 -10.78 -18.50 13.69
CA GLY A 201 -9.62 -19.10 13.04
C GLY A 201 -9.67 -18.86 11.52
N PRO A 202 -8.54 -18.50 10.88
CA PRO A 202 -8.52 -18.24 9.45
C PRO A 202 -8.87 -19.52 8.67
N GLU A 203 -9.70 -19.38 7.65
CA GLU A 203 -9.96 -20.46 6.70
C GLU A 203 -8.74 -20.66 5.79
N ALA A 204 -8.49 -21.91 5.40
CA ALA A 204 -7.44 -22.22 4.43
C ALA A 204 -7.75 -21.56 3.08
N THR A 205 -6.72 -21.08 2.40
CA THR A 205 -6.88 -20.46 1.09
C THR A 205 -7.40 -21.46 0.07
N SER A 206 -8.53 -21.16 -0.56
CA SER A 206 -9.08 -22.05 -1.59
C SER A 206 -8.27 -21.96 -2.90
N ALA A 207 -8.25 -23.04 -3.68
CA ALA A 207 -7.63 -23.05 -5.00
C ALA A 207 -8.21 -21.98 -5.94
N CYS A 208 -9.52 -21.76 -5.87
CA CYS A 208 -10.19 -20.73 -6.66
C CYS A 208 -9.70 -19.32 -6.27
N GLU A 209 -9.67 -19.01 -4.97
CA GLU A 209 -9.16 -17.73 -4.47
C GLU A 209 -7.73 -17.45 -4.90
N PHE A 210 -6.85 -18.45 -4.79
CA PHE A 210 -5.47 -18.33 -5.22
C PHE A 210 -5.35 -18.04 -6.72
N VAL A 211 -6.07 -18.79 -7.56
CA VAL A 211 -6.07 -18.61 -9.01
C VAL A 211 -6.57 -17.22 -9.39
N GLU A 212 -7.62 -16.73 -8.74
CA GLU A 212 -8.14 -15.38 -8.95
C GLU A 212 -7.13 -14.30 -8.53
N ALA A 213 -6.45 -14.46 -7.38
CA ALA A 213 -5.37 -13.57 -6.96
C ALA A 213 -4.21 -13.56 -7.97
N ALA A 214 -3.80 -14.74 -8.45
CA ALA A 214 -2.72 -14.90 -9.41
C ALA A 214 -3.04 -14.22 -10.76
N LYS A 215 -4.29 -14.33 -11.25
CA LYS A 215 -4.74 -13.61 -12.46
C LYS A 215 -4.56 -12.10 -12.32
N ILE A 216 -4.88 -11.52 -11.17
CA ILE A 216 -4.68 -10.09 -10.92
C ILE A 216 -3.19 -9.78 -10.93
N ALA A 217 -2.40 -10.54 -10.16
CA ALA A 217 -0.96 -10.33 -10.01
C ALA A 217 -0.20 -10.37 -11.35
N LEU A 218 -0.61 -11.24 -12.28
CA LEU A 218 0.00 -11.34 -13.61
C LEU A 218 -0.09 -10.03 -14.42
N ASN A 219 -1.08 -9.17 -14.16
CA ASN A 219 -1.18 -7.87 -14.83
C ASN A 219 0.00 -6.94 -14.53
N PHE A 220 0.71 -7.15 -13.41
CA PHE A 220 1.86 -6.33 -13.01
C PHE A 220 3.19 -6.82 -13.59
N GLY A 221 3.19 -7.95 -14.30
CA GLY A 221 4.37 -8.58 -14.86
C GLY A 221 5.10 -9.52 -13.88
N THR A 222 6.03 -10.32 -14.40
CA THR A 222 6.70 -11.40 -13.65
C THR A 222 7.50 -10.92 -12.45
N VAL A 223 8.16 -9.77 -12.56
CA VAL A 223 8.95 -9.16 -11.47
C VAL A 223 8.09 -8.79 -10.27
N TRP A 224 6.85 -8.38 -10.51
CA TRP A 224 5.93 -7.88 -9.48
C TRP A 224 4.87 -8.90 -9.07
N PHE A 225 4.82 -10.02 -9.78
CA PHE A 225 3.82 -11.07 -9.59
C PHE A 225 3.74 -11.51 -8.13
N LEU A 226 4.88 -11.84 -7.53
CA LEU A 226 4.92 -12.38 -6.17
C LEU A 226 4.56 -11.39 -5.07
N PRO A 227 5.17 -10.18 -5.05
CA PRO A 227 4.76 -9.16 -4.09
C PRO A 227 3.27 -8.82 -4.19
N VAL A 228 2.71 -8.74 -5.40
CA VAL A 228 1.29 -8.44 -5.61
C VAL A 228 0.41 -9.60 -5.18
N LEU A 229 0.75 -10.84 -5.54
CA LEU A 229 0.01 -12.03 -5.14
C LEU A 229 -0.07 -12.14 -3.62
N ALA A 230 1.06 -12.00 -2.93
CA ALA A 230 1.10 -12.04 -1.47
C ALA A 230 0.28 -10.90 -0.84
N ASN A 231 0.31 -9.68 -1.40
CA ASN A 231 -0.53 -8.56 -0.94
C ASN A 231 -2.03 -8.83 -1.14
N LEU A 232 -2.42 -9.43 -2.26
CA LEU A 232 -3.81 -9.78 -2.57
C LEU A 232 -4.33 -10.85 -1.60
N LEU A 233 -3.54 -11.89 -1.35
CA LEU A 233 -3.87 -12.94 -0.39
C LEU A 233 -3.94 -12.38 1.04
N ALA A 234 -3.12 -11.39 1.36
CA ALA A 234 -3.08 -10.72 2.66
C ALA A 234 -4.26 -9.78 2.94
N LEU A 235 -5.18 -9.57 1.99
CA LEU A 235 -6.40 -8.78 2.21
C LEU A 235 -7.39 -9.45 3.18
N ARG A 236 -7.15 -10.72 3.55
CA ARG A 236 -7.87 -11.46 4.60
C ARG A 236 -6.89 -12.16 5.55
N PRO A 237 -7.32 -12.48 6.78
CA PRO A 237 -6.52 -13.29 7.71
C PRO A 237 -6.18 -14.65 7.09
N ARG A 238 -4.93 -15.10 7.24
CA ARG A 238 -4.47 -16.44 6.80
C ARG A 238 -3.88 -17.23 7.95
N ALA A 239 -4.01 -18.54 7.86
CA ALA A 239 -3.28 -19.45 8.73
C ALA A 239 -1.77 -19.28 8.50
N ALA A 240 -0.98 -19.48 9.55
CA ALA A 240 0.46 -19.66 9.37
C ALA A 240 0.69 -20.95 8.57
N GLN A 241 1.63 -20.92 7.64
CA GLN A 241 1.95 -22.07 6.78
C GLN A 241 0.71 -22.59 6.02
N ASP A 242 -0.10 -21.67 5.47
CA ASP A 242 -1.34 -22.02 4.75
C ASP A 242 -1.04 -22.92 3.54
N PRO A 243 -1.46 -24.20 3.56
CA PRO A 243 -1.15 -25.15 2.49
C PRO A 243 -1.78 -24.75 1.17
N GLY A 244 -2.93 -24.07 1.20
CA GLY A 244 -3.58 -23.54 0.00
C GLY A 244 -2.74 -22.48 -0.71
N ILE A 245 -1.84 -21.80 0.02
CA ILE A 245 -0.87 -20.87 -0.55
C ILE A 245 0.40 -21.61 -0.97
N LEU A 246 1.04 -22.35 -0.05
CA LEU A 246 2.36 -22.96 -0.26
C LEU A 246 2.37 -24.03 -1.35
N ASP A 247 1.38 -24.93 -1.35
CA ASP A 247 1.31 -26.01 -2.34
C ASP A 247 1.17 -25.46 -3.77
N GLN A 248 0.35 -24.41 -3.94
CA GLN A 248 0.15 -23.78 -5.24
C GLN A 248 1.31 -22.89 -5.66
N ILE A 249 2.00 -22.30 -4.68
CA ILE A 249 3.21 -21.54 -4.89
C ILE A 249 4.28 -22.47 -5.47
N SER A 250 4.60 -23.59 -4.84
CA SER A 250 5.68 -24.50 -5.27
C SER A 250 5.72 -24.78 -6.79
N GLY A 251 4.56 -24.95 -7.43
CA GLY A 251 4.42 -25.24 -8.87
C GLY A 251 4.56 -24.06 -9.84
N LEU A 252 4.64 -22.81 -9.36
CA LEU A 252 4.60 -21.60 -10.19
C LEU A 252 5.96 -20.90 -10.39
N PHE A 253 7.03 -21.37 -9.76
CA PHE A 253 8.28 -20.60 -9.66
C PHE A 253 9.37 -20.91 -10.68
N SER A 254 10.07 -19.84 -11.06
CA SER A 254 11.49 -19.88 -11.42
C SER A 254 12.31 -19.26 -10.29
N ASP A 255 13.60 -19.62 -10.16
CA ASP A 255 14.48 -19.09 -9.10
C ASP A 255 14.54 -17.55 -9.06
N GLY A 256 14.41 -16.90 -10.23
CA GLY A 256 14.41 -15.43 -10.33
C GLY A 256 13.19 -14.75 -9.71
N SER A 257 12.02 -15.40 -9.75
CA SER A 257 10.79 -14.88 -9.14
C SER A 257 10.87 -14.92 -7.62
N ARG A 258 11.60 -15.88 -7.05
CA ARG A 258 11.73 -16.10 -5.60
C ARG A 258 12.61 -15.04 -4.94
N TYR A 259 13.63 -14.54 -5.64
CA TYR A 259 14.48 -13.44 -5.15
C TYR A 259 13.67 -12.17 -4.82
N SER A 260 12.56 -11.92 -5.55
CA SER A 260 11.72 -10.72 -5.36
C SER A 260 11.01 -10.63 -4.00
N LEU A 261 10.88 -11.74 -3.25
CA LEU A 261 10.30 -11.78 -1.90
C LEU A 261 11.29 -12.17 -0.80
N SER A 262 12.59 -12.25 -1.10
CA SER A 262 13.62 -12.55 -0.09
C SER A 262 13.46 -11.66 1.14
N SER A 263 13.49 -12.25 2.34
CA SER A 263 13.35 -11.53 3.61
C SER A 263 14.48 -10.53 3.86
N LYS A 264 15.65 -10.74 3.24
CA LYS A 264 16.76 -9.76 3.24
C LYS A 264 16.40 -8.52 2.42
N ASP A 265 15.62 -8.73 1.37
CA ASP A 265 15.26 -7.71 0.41
C ASP A 265 13.90 -7.10 0.69
N THR A 266 13.01 -7.68 1.51
CA THR A 266 11.66 -7.13 1.80
C THR A 266 11.53 -6.67 3.26
N LYS A 267 11.50 -5.35 3.47
CA LYS A 267 11.19 -4.71 4.75
C LYS A 267 9.69 -4.39 4.84
N ILE A 268 9.00 -5.14 5.68
CA ILE A 268 7.62 -4.84 6.03
C ILE A 268 7.60 -3.77 7.13
N VAL A 269 7.14 -2.56 6.79
CA VAL A 269 6.85 -1.51 7.77
C VAL A 269 5.37 -1.56 8.11
N ALA A 270 5.03 -2.44 9.04
CA ALA A 270 3.67 -2.66 9.51
C ALA A 270 3.55 -2.44 11.02
N ASN A 271 2.33 -2.17 11.49
CA ASN A 271 1.97 -2.19 12.89
C ASN A 271 0.59 -2.84 13.04
N GLU A 272 0.17 -3.07 14.28
CA GLU A 272 -1.13 -3.68 14.62
C GLU A 272 -2.35 -2.97 14.03
N ASN A 273 -2.21 -1.71 13.62
CA ASN A 273 -3.29 -0.90 13.04
C ASN A 273 -3.44 -1.06 11.50
N ILE A 274 -2.50 -1.74 10.85
CA ILE A 274 -2.55 -2.12 9.41
C ILE A 274 -2.38 -3.64 9.26
N PRO A 275 -3.34 -4.44 9.75
CA PRO A 275 -3.21 -5.88 9.89
C PRO A 275 -3.02 -6.62 8.56
N GLU A 276 -3.54 -6.09 7.45
CA GLU A 276 -3.32 -6.65 6.12
C GLU A 276 -1.83 -6.56 5.70
N VAL A 277 -1.11 -5.53 6.14
CA VAL A 277 0.33 -5.39 5.86
C VAL A 277 1.14 -6.31 6.78
N LEU A 278 0.68 -6.55 8.02
CA LEU A 278 1.26 -7.59 8.88
C LEU A 278 1.05 -8.98 8.30
N GLN A 279 -0.14 -9.27 7.79
CA GLN A 279 -0.46 -10.55 7.15
C GLN A 279 0.39 -10.78 5.90
N PHE A 280 0.62 -9.73 5.09
CA PHE A 280 1.57 -9.78 3.99
C PHE A 280 2.95 -10.21 4.47
N GLY A 281 3.46 -9.62 5.55
CA GLY A 281 4.74 -10.01 6.11
C GLY A 281 4.81 -11.47 6.55
N LYS A 282 3.73 -12.01 7.13
CA LYS A 282 3.63 -13.43 7.49
C LYS A 282 3.64 -14.33 6.26
N ILE A 283 2.85 -14.02 5.23
CA ILE A 283 2.83 -14.79 3.98
C ILE A 283 4.21 -14.80 3.31
N VAL A 284 4.88 -13.64 3.25
CA VAL A 284 6.24 -13.54 2.70
C VAL A 284 7.23 -14.38 3.52
N HIS A 285 7.08 -14.40 4.85
CA HIS A 285 7.91 -15.23 5.71
C HIS A 285 7.69 -16.73 5.45
N ASP A 286 6.44 -17.18 5.44
CA ASP A 286 6.07 -18.58 5.21
C ASP A 286 6.57 -19.08 3.84
N ILE A 287 6.41 -18.27 2.78
CA ILE A 287 6.94 -18.57 1.44
C ILE A 287 8.46 -18.73 1.45
N ASN A 288 9.17 -17.87 2.19
CA ASN A 288 10.62 -17.95 2.29
C ASN A 288 11.07 -19.19 3.09
N GLU A 289 10.40 -19.51 4.19
CA GLU A 289 10.70 -20.70 4.99
C GLU A 289 10.52 -21.98 4.17
N ASP A 290 9.36 -22.14 3.53
CA ASP A 290 9.05 -23.29 2.66
C ASP A 290 10.11 -23.47 1.55
N TYR A 291 10.54 -22.36 0.94
CA TYR A 291 11.59 -22.37 -0.07
C TYR A 291 12.95 -22.84 0.47
N TRP A 292 13.37 -22.34 1.64
CA TRP A 292 14.65 -22.73 2.21
C TRP A 292 14.65 -24.18 2.65
N ASP A 293 13.52 -24.68 3.16
CA ASP A 293 13.35 -26.08 3.51
C ASP A 293 13.40 -26.99 2.28
N GLU A 294 12.69 -26.64 1.19
CA GLU A 294 12.74 -27.38 -0.09
C GLU A 294 14.16 -27.39 -0.67
N SER A 295 14.84 -26.24 -0.63
CA SER A 295 16.21 -26.08 -1.12
C SER A 295 17.20 -26.92 -0.31
N ALA A 296 17.09 -26.90 1.02
CA ALA A 296 17.93 -27.71 1.91
C ALA A 296 17.70 -29.20 1.67
N HIS A 297 16.45 -29.65 1.52
CA HIS A 297 16.12 -31.03 1.19
C HIS A 297 16.69 -31.47 -0.16
N THR A 298 16.64 -30.60 -1.17
CA THR A 298 17.19 -30.89 -2.50
C THR A 298 18.72 -31.00 -2.46
N LEU A 299 19.38 -30.10 -1.71
CA LEU A 299 20.84 -30.17 -1.51
C LEU A 299 21.26 -31.43 -0.76
N LEU A 300 20.56 -31.80 0.32
CA LEU A 300 20.84 -33.02 1.07
C LEU A 300 20.69 -34.26 0.19
N ARG A 301 19.61 -34.36 -0.60
CA ARG A 301 19.40 -35.46 -1.54
C ARG A 301 20.53 -35.55 -2.57
N SER A 302 20.96 -34.42 -3.13
CA SER A 302 22.07 -34.37 -4.09
C SER A 302 23.41 -34.81 -3.45
N LEU A 303 23.66 -34.42 -2.19
CA LEU A 303 24.84 -34.86 -1.44
C LEU A 303 24.81 -36.38 -1.17
N GLU A 304 23.65 -36.92 -0.79
CA GLU A 304 23.44 -38.36 -0.58
C GLU A 304 23.66 -39.16 -1.87
N GLU A 305 23.10 -38.70 -3.00
CA GLU A 305 23.29 -39.31 -4.32
C GLU A 305 24.78 -39.29 -4.74
N THR A 306 25.47 -38.18 -4.51
CA THR A 306 26.91 -38.05 -4.84
C THR A 306 27.76 -38.95 -3.95
N ALA A 307 27.45 -39.03 -2.64
CA ALA A 307 28.13 -39.92 -1.71
C ALA A 307 27.89 -41.41 -2.06
N GLY A 308 26.66 -41.75 -2.46
CA GLY A 308 26.30 -43.07 -2.97
C GLY A 308 27.12 -43.46 -4.22
N ALA A 309 27.19 -42.56 -5.21
CA ALA A 309 27.99 -42.78 -6.43
C ALA A 309 29.49 -42.96 -6.14
N LEU A 310 30.05 -42.21 -5.18
CA LEU A 310 31.44 -42.38 -4.75
C LEU A 310 31.65 -43.73 -4.05
N SER A 311 30.69 -44.18 -3.24
CA SER A 311 30.76 -45.49 -2.58
C SER A 311 30.66 -46.68 -3.55
N ASP A 312 29.87 -46.56 -4.62
CA ASP A 312 29.77 -47.56 -5.68
C ASP A 312 30.99 -47.57 -6.62
N SER A 313 31.68 -46.43 -6.76
CA SER A 313 32.93 -46.35 -7.53
C SER A 313 34.13 -47.04 -6.84
N ASN A 314 33.99 -47.44 -5.58
CA ASN A 314 35.04 -48.10 -4.79
C ASN A 314 35.11 -49.63 -4.99
N ARG A 315 34.51 -50.18 -6.05
CA ARG A 315 34.93 -51.51 -6.55
C ARG A 315 36.31 -51.40 -7.20
N PRO A 316 37.27 -52.26 -6.87
CA PRO A 316 38.65 -52.10 -7.28
C PRO A 316 38.76 -52.32 -8.79
N THR A 317 38.82 -51.23 -9.54
CA THR A 317 39.40 -51.24 -10.88
C THR A 317 40.68 -50.43 -10.77
N THR A 318 41.79 -51.14 -10.84
CA THR A 318 43.13 -50.58 -10.94
C THR A 318 43.20 -49.59 -12.10
N LEU A 319 43.32 -48.30 -11.81
CA LEU A 319 44.26 -47.43 -12.50
C LEU A 319 44.53 -46.17 -11.67
N PHE A 320 45.78 -46.08 -11.21
CA PHE A 320 46.40 -44.89 -10.65
C PHE A 320 46.37 -43.73 -11.66
N GLY A 321 46.03 -42.52 -11.21
CA GLY A 321 46.20 -41.32 -12.03
C GLY A 321 45.65 -40.03 -11.43
N ALA A 322 46.42 -39.43 -10.50
CA ALA A 322 46.46 -38.00 -10.14
C ALA A 322 45.24 -37.34 -9.43
N LEU A 323 45.37 -37.23 -8.09
CA LEU A 323 44.97 -36.05 -7.29
C LEU A 323 46.00 -34.92 -7.59
N GLN A 324 45.74 -33.61 -7.61
CA GLN A 324 44.99 -32.75 -6.67
C GLN A 324 44.98 -31.27 -7.23
N PRO A 325 44.56 -30.21 -6.51
CA PRO A 325 43.27 -29.52 -6.62
C PRO A 325 43.35 -28.07 -7.14
N ALA A 326 42.25 -27.53 -7.66
CA ALA A 326 42.06 -26.09 -7.82
C ALA A 326 40.59 -25.72 -7.58
N LEU A 327 40.14 -25.85 -6.32
CA LEU A 327 38.93 -25.23 -5.84
C LEU A 327 39.30 -24.46 -4.58
N GLY A 328 39.57 -23.16 -4.76
CA GLY A 328 39.43 -22.22 -3.65
C GLY A 328 37.98 -22.22 -3.16
N PRO A 329 37.74 -21.79 -1.91
CA PRO A 329 36.37 -21.63 -1.42
C PRO A 329 35.62 -20.70 -2.39
N PRO A 330 34.33 -20.94 -2.68
CA PRO A 330 33.54 -19.92 -3.35
C PRO A 330 33.56 -18.69 -2.45
N GLU A 331 34.23 -17.64 -2.91
CA GLU A 331 34.10 -16.31 -2.36
C GLU A 331 32.62 -15.95 -2.41
N LEU A 332 31.96 -15.99 -1.25
CA LEU A 332 30.68 -15.33 -1.06
C LEU A 332 30.91 -13.86 -1.40
N PRO A 333 30.22 -13.29 -2.41
CA PRO A 333 30.22 -11.85 -2.57
C PRO A 333 29.60 -11.28 -1.30
N GLY A 334 30.41 -10.58 -0.52
CA GLY A 334 29.90 -9.63 0.44
C GLY A 334 29.09 -8.55 -0.28
N CYS A 335 28.58 -7.63 0.54
CA CYS A 335 28.13 -6.30 0.13
C CYS A 335 26.68 -6.17 -0.36
N TRP A 336 25.76 -5.94 0.59
CA TRP A 336 25.17 -4.63 0.95
C TRP A 336 23.71 -4.80 1.41
N LEU A 337 23.41 -4.34 2.63
CA LEU A 337 22.06 -4.23 3.17
C LEU A 337 21.24 -3.20 2.38
N LEU A 338 20.27 -3.66 1.59
CA LEU A 338 19.21 -2.83 1.02
C LEU A 338 17.86 -3.54 1.18
N SER A 339 16.84 -2.77 1.52
CA SER A 339 15.58 -3.26 2.09
C SER A 339 14.37 -2.64 1.37
N THR A 340 13.43 -3.44 0.89
CA THR A 340 12.29 -3.05 0.03
C THR A 340 11.02 -2.84 0.82
N ILE A 341 10.39 -1.69 0.63
CA ILE A 341 9.01 -1.42 1.01
C ILE A 341 8.24 -1.27 -0.30
N TRP A 342 7.08 -1.89 -0.41
CA TRP A 342 6.20 -1.72 -1.57
C TRP A 342 5.16 -0.63 -1.25
N LEU A 343 5.04 0.36 -2.13
CA LEU A 343 4.12 1.50 -1.95
C LEU A 343 3.19 1.68 -3.15
N TYR A 344 1.93 2.04 -2.86
CA TYR A 344 0.87 2.29 -3.82
C TYR A 344 0.56 3.78 -3.93
N LYS A 345 0.47 4.32 -5.15
CA LYS A 345 0.16 5.75 -5.35
C LYS A 345 -1.33 6.06 -5.13
N MET A 346 -1.62 7.11 -4.35
CA MET A 346 -2.95 7.73 -4.32
C MET A 346 -2.95 8.98 -5.23
N HIS A 347 -3.68 8.94 -6.35
CA HIS A 347 -3.73 10.08 -7.29
C HIS A 347 -4.73 11.15 -6.83
N SER A 348 -4.27 12.38 -6.63
CA SER A 348 -5.13 13.57 -6.52
C SER A 348 -5.06 14.37 -7.81
N ASN A 349 -6.17 14.45 -8.56
CA ASN A 349 -6.37 15.45 -9.60
C ASN A 349 -7.60 16.26 -9.19
N LEU A 350 -7.40 17.38 -8.50
CA LEU A 350 -8.36 18.47 -8.51
C LEU A 350 -7.82 19.54 -9.45
N ILE A 351 -8.02 19.33 -10.75
CA ILE A 351 -7.94 20.42 -11.73
C ILE A 351 -9.27 21.16 -11.64
N GLY A 352 -9.18 22.46 -11.35
CA GLY A 352 -10.29 23.30 -10.91
C GLY A 352 -11.49 23.35 -11.86
N TYR A 353 -12.68 23.32 -11.26
CA TYR A 353 -13.89 23.83 -11.88
C TYR A 353 -14.18 25.23 -11.33
N ARG A 354 -13.80 26.26 -12.08
CA ARG A 354 -14.50 27.56 -12.06
C ARG A 354 -15.65 27.47 -13.04
N GLY A 355 -16.88 27.41 -12.53
CA GLY A 355 -18.12 27.57 -13.29
C GLY A 355 -19.06 28.52 -12.53
N LYS A 356 -19.40 29.62 -13.18
CA LYS A 356 -20.08 30.84 -12.68
C LYS A 356 -21.50 30.64 -12.09
N PRO A 357 -22.01 31.62 -11.31
CA PRO A 357 -23.34 31.58 -10.73
C PRO A 357 -24.40 31.87 -11.79
N THR A 358 -25.44 31.04 -11.86
CA THR A 358 -26.67 31.36 -12.60
C THR A 358 -27.81 31.61 -11.62
N SER A 359 -28.21 32.88 -11.58
CA SER A 359 -29.47 33.37 -11.04
C SER A 359 -30.67 32.89 -11.85
N LEU A 360 -31.75 32.56 -11.11
CA LEU A 360 -33.17 32.68 -11.46
C LEU A 360 -33.68 32.13 -12.82
N VAL A 361 -34.48 31.06 -12.75
CA VAL A 361 -35.76 30.99 -13.48
C VAL A 361 -36.83 30.33 -12.60
N HIS A 362 -37.92 31.07 -12.41
CA HIS A 362 -39.21 30.66 -11.86
C HIS A 362 -39.69 29.29 -12.38
N LYS A 363 -40.16 28.42 -11.48
CA LYS A 363 -41.36 27.61 -11.74
C LYS A 363 -42.27 27.61 -10.50
N LYS A 364 -43.41 28.28 -10.67
CA LYS A 364 -44.61 28.16 -9.85
C LYS A 364 -45.06 26.70 -9.86
N THR A 365 -45.31 26.13 -8.68
CA THR A 365 -46.31 25.08 -8.54
C THR A 365 -47.18 25.40 -7.33
N VAL A 366 -48.44 25.66 -7.65
CA VAL A 366 -49.57 25.89 -6.76
C VAL A 366 -49.90 24.60 -6.03
N TYR A 367 -49.97 24.60 -4.69
CA TYR A 367 -50.83 23.68 -3.96
C TYR A 367 -51.38 24.33 -2.67
N LYS A 368 -52.70 24.55 -2.73
CA LYS A 368 -53.75 24.68 -1.72
C LYS A 368 -53.39 24.97 -0.25
N GLU A 369 -53.99 26.07 0.19
CA GLU A 369 -54.38 26.40 1.56
C GLU A 369 -54.96 25.22 2.35
N LYS A 370 -54.51 25.08 3.60
CA LYS A 370 -55.38 24.80 4.74
C LYS A 370 -54.83 25.48 5.99
N ASN A 371 -55.61 26.45 6.47
CA ASN A 371 -55.48 27.16 7.73
C ASN A 371 -55.42 26.22 8.93
N ILE A 372 -54.62 26.62 9.94
CA ILE A 372 -54.78 26.58 11.42
C ILE A 372 -53.40 27.07 11.90
N GLY A 373 -53.19 28.28 12.40
CA GLY A 373 -53.78 28.94 13.57
C GLY A 373 -52.62 29.52 14.38
N ILE A 374 -52.37 30.83 14.25
CA ILE A 374 -51.40 31.59 15.04
C ILE A 374 -52.02 31.86 16.42
N ASN A 375 -51.23 31.75 17.48
CA ASN A 375 -51.31 32.68 18.61
C ASN A 375 -49.98 32.71 19.38
N CYS A 376 -49.28 33.83 19.25
CA CYS A 376 -48.29 34.32 20.20
C CYS A 376 -48.87 35.58 20.86
N THR A 377 -48.96 35.57 22.19
CA THR A 377 -48.98 36.69 23.15
C THR A 377 -48.96 36.00 24.51
N THR A 378 -48.08 36.26 25.48
CA THR A 378 -47.40 37.48 25.94
C THR A 378 -46.01 37.19 26.47
#